data_AF-A0A1F7PQR2-F1
#
_entry.id   AF-A0A1F7PQR2-F1
#
_cell.length_a   1.000
_cell.length_b   1.000
_cell.length_c   1.000
_cell.angle_alpha   90.00
_cell.angle_beta   90.00
_cell.angle_gamma   90.00
#
_symmetry.space_group_name_H-M   'P 1'
#
loop_
_entity.id
_entity.type
_entity.pdbx_description
1 polymer ?
#
loop_
_entity_poly.entity_id
_entity_poly.type
_entity_poly.pdbx_seq_one_letter_code
_entity_poly.pdbx_strand_id
1 'polypeptide(L)'
;MAKRIVVNAGLSETRVAVQEGSLLTELYVERHRQRSIVGSVYKGVVTNVLPGMQAAFVDIGLQKDAFLYSGDYTTNLGDYARTMLAGGDDDADADVDPDEMQARHESATPIEQLLSRGQHVLVQVAKESLGTKGARITSFLSFPGRYLVYMPQARHVGVSRRIHEEAERDRLRAALRALALPPGGFIVRTNAEGKGEAEFAADVEFLGRLWAQIQARFEQAAAPAVLHEEGDLVFRVVRDLFSPEIDELVIDSEEGHRKCVGYVEALVPALADRARLYADRQPVFEAFGIEKDIEKALRRRVWLKSGGYIVIDHTEALVSIDVNTGKYVGKRDFEETVLKINLEAVGEVVRQIRLRDLGGIIIIDFIDMEREEHREQVYRALRKALVDDKARTNVLQISELGLVEMTRKRVRQDLRALLSAQCPTCRGSGVTKADATLAAEIYRAVQAKVAAAGEAQNGREILVRVHPDVARYLEGDGQEDLARLAQLLDRKLTIQPNHADREGYEIRVRGGGQ
;
A
#
# COMPACT_ATOMS: atom_id res chain seq x y z
N MET A 1 -4.21 16.24 -21.44
CA MET A 1 -5.13 16.90 -20.47
C MET A 1 -4.28 17.52 -19.40
N ALA A 2 -4.73 18.60 -18.75
CA ALA A 2 -3.93 19.21 -17.70
C ALA A 2 -3.72 18.23 -16.54
N LYS A 3 -2.48 18.01 -16.09
CA LYS A 3 -2.17 17.17 -14.92
C LYS A 3 -1.83 18.07 -13.74
N ARG A 4 -2.37 17.78 -12.57
CA ARG A 4 -2.08 18.53 -11.34
C ARG A 4 -1.87 17.61 -10.16
N ILE A 5 -1.08 18.09 -9.20
CA ILE A 5 -0.88 17.47 -7.90
C ILE A 5 -1.49 18.39 -6.86
N VAL A 6 -2.36 17.85 -6.01
CA VAL A 6 -3.04 18.60 -4.95
C VAL A 6 -2.65 17.98 -3.61
N VAL A 7 -2.07 18.79 -2.73
CA VAL A 7 -1.62 18.40 -1.39
C VAL A 7 -2.58 19.00 -0.37
N ASN A 8 -3.17 18.12 0.44
CA ASN A 8 -3.95 18.46 1.62
C ASN A 8 -3.13 18.13 2.87
N ALA A 9 -2.54 19.14 3.49
CA ALA A 9 -1.78 19.02 4.73
C ALA A 9 -2.74 19.15 5.92
N GLY A 10 -3.43 18.05 6.24
CA GLY A 10 -4.38 17.96 7.33
C GLY A 10 -3.72 17.90 8.72
N LEU A 11 -4.56 17.93 9.77
CA LEU A 11 -4.10 17.93 11.17
C LEU A 11 -3.46 16.61 11.62
N SER A 12 -3.94 15.48 11.11
CA SER A 12 -3.52 14.13 11.52
C SER A 12 -2.83 13.34 10.40
N GLU A 13 -3.01 13.79 9.17
CA GLU A 13 -2.51 13.12 7.98
C GLU A 13 -2.25 14.14 6.87
N THR A 14 -1.30 13.78 6.01
CA THR A 14 -1.04 14.46 4.75
C THR A 14 -1.61 13.59 3.64
N ARG A 15 -2.42 14.19 2.76
CA ARG A 15 -2.96 13.51 1.58
C ARG A 15 -2.46 14.19 0.32
N VAL A 16 -2.11 13.41 -0.69
CA VAL A 16 -1.71 13.91 -2.01
C VAL A 16 -2.55 13.23 -3.08
N ALA A 17 -3.19 14.03 -3.90
CA ALA A 17 -4.00 13.59 -5.02
C ALA A 17 -3.33 14.00 -6.34
N VAL A 18 -3.27 13.07 -7.29
CA VAL A 18 -2.90 13.36 -8.68
C VAL A 18 -4.19 13.38 -9.49
N GLN A 19 -4.45 14.48 -10.20
CA GLN A 19 -5.59 14.62 -11.08
C GLN A 19 -5.15 14.79 -12.53
N GLU A 20 -5.88 14.13 -13.43
CA GLU A 20 -5.77 14.32 -14.87
C GLU A 20 -7.09 14.91 -15.37
N GLY A 21 -7.05 16.19 -15.79
CA GLY A 21 -8.24 16.99 -16.04
C GLY A 21 -9.02 17.24 -14.73
N SER A 22 -10.20 16.63 -14.62
CA SER A 22 -11.05 16.71 -13.42
C SER A 22 -11.16 15.37 -12.68
N LEU A 23 -10.42 14.35 -13.10
CA LEU A 23 -10.52 13.00 -12.57
C LEU A 23 -9.33 12.70 -11.67
N LEU A 24 -9.62 12.19 -10.46
CA LEU A 24 -8.59 11.64 -9.57
C LEU A 24 -8.00 10.35 -10.16
N THR A 25 -6.69 10.27 -10.31
CA THR A 25 -5.99 9.08 -10.86
C THR A 25 -5.16 8.36 -9.82
N GLU A 26 -4.55 9.09 -8.88
CA GLU A 26 -3.76 8.50 -7.80
C GLU A 26 -4.03 9.25 -6.48
N LEU A 27 -4.08 8.52 -5.37
CA LEU A 27 -4.17 9.08 -4.02
C LEU A 27 -3.07 8.49 -3.15
N TYR A 28 -2.39 9.34 -2.40
CA TYR A 28 -1.41 8.96 -1.38
C TYR A 28 -1.85 9.54 -0.04
N VAL A 29 -1.75 8.75 1.01
CA VAL A 29 -2.10 9.17 2.38
C VAL A 29 -0.99 8.75 3.32
N GLU A 30 -0.53 9.69 4.13
CA GLU A 30 0.45 9.45 5.18
C GLU A 30 -0.08 10.01 6.49
N ARG A 31 -0.33 9.12 7.46
CA ARG A 31 -0.77 9.51 8.80
C ARG A 31 0.43 9.90 9.64
N HIS A 32 0.40 11.05 10.30
CA HIS A 32 1.57 11.59 11.03
C HIS A 32 2.04 10.67 12.17
N ARG A 33 1.11 9.96 12.81
CA ARG A 33 1.42 8.98 13.88
C ARG A 33 1.99 7.65 13.38
N GLN A 34 1.86 7.36 12.09
CA GLN A 34 2.32 6.12 11.45
C GLN A 34 3.35 6.44 10.37
N ARG A 35 4.09 7.55 10.52
CA ARG A 35 5.09 7.95 9.55
C ARG A 35 6.17 6.88 9.49
N SER A 36 6.48 6.44 8.27
CA SER A 36 7.45 5.39 8.08
C SER A 36 8.85 5.87 8.43
N ILE A 37 9.62 5.02 9.08
CA ILE A 37 11.04 5.27 9.38
C ILE A 37 11.97 4.63 8.34
N VAL A 38 11.43 3.87 7.38
CA VAL A 38 12.22 3.25 6.29
C VAL A 38 12.96 4.33 5.52
N GLY A 39 14.22 4.06 5.18
CA GLY A 39 15.11 5.02 4.51
C GLY A 39 15.79 6.02 5.46
N SER A 40 15.32 6.16 6.70
CA SER A 40 15.95 7.06 7.68
C SER A 40 17.29 6.49 8.17
N VAL A 41 18.24 7.37 8.45
CA VAL A 41 19.62 7.04 8.84
C VAL A 41 19.88 7.42 10.28
N TYR A 42 20.48 6.48 11.02
CA TYR A 42 20.72 6.57 12.46
C TYR A 42 22.19 6.32 12.78
N LYS A 43 22.64 6.96 13.87
CA LYS A 43 23.82 6.56 14.62
C LYS A 43 23.35 5.61 15.71
N GLY A 44 23.62 4.32 15.56
CA GLY A 44 23.24 3.29 16.51
C GLY A 44 24.39 2.83 17.40
N VAL A 45 24.07 2.14 18.49
CA VAL A 45 25.03 1.49 19.40
C VAL A 45 24.77 -0.01 19.41
N VAL A 46 25.79 -0.82 19.13
CA VAL A 46 25.67 -2.28 19.21
C VAL A 46 25.42 -2.70 20.66
N THR A 47 24.24 -3.21 20.96
CA THR A 47 23.85 -3.66 22.31
C THR A 47 24.30 -5.09 22.57
N ASN A 48 24.20 -5.94 21.55
CA ASN A 48 24.58 -7.35 21.64
C ASN A 48 24.97 -7.94 20.27
N VAL A 49 25.85 -8.94 20.26
CA VAL A 49 26.28 -9.65 19.05
C VAL A 49 25.94 -11.13 19.24
N LEU A 50 25.27 -11.73 18.25
CA LEU A 50 24.81 -13.11 18.29
C LEU A 50 25.43 -13.93 17.15
N PRO A 51 26.58 -14.61 17.39
CA PRO A 51 27.26 -15.44 16.40
C PRO A 51 26.37 -16.53 15.80
N GLY A 52 25.53 -17.16 16.63
CA GLY A 52 24.63 -18.23 16.17
C GLY A 52 23.56 -17.78 15.17
N MET A 53 23.28 -16.47 15.09
CA MET A 53 22.35 -15.88 14.13
C MET A 53 23.04 -15.03 13.07
N GLN A 54 24.38 -14.93 13.11
CA GLN A 54 25.18 -14.04 12.26
C GLN A 54 24.61 -12.60 12.21
N ALA A 55 24.19 -12.10 13.37
CA ALA A 55 23.51 -10.82 13.51
C ALA A 55 23.91 -10.07 14.80
N ALA A 56 23.68 -8.77 14.81
CA ALA A 56 23.85 -7.89 15.95
C ALA A 56 22.56 -7.10 16.23
N PHE A 57 22.30 -6.88 17.51
CA PHE A 57 21.30 -5.94 17.98
C PHE A 57 21.91 -4.55 18.11
N VAL A 58 21.20 -3.56 17.61
CA VAL A 58 21.65 -2.16 17.59
C VAL A 58 20.54 -1.27 18.14
N ASP A 59 20.85 -0.54 19.21
CA ASP A 59 19.99 0.52 19.71
C ASP A 59 20.10 1.72 18.77
N ILE A 60 18.96 2.12 18.18
CA ILE A 60 18.81 3.29 17.32
C ILE A 60 17.85 4.33 17.92
N GLY A 61 17.51 4.21 19.21
CA GLY A 61 16.61 5.12 19.92
C GLY A 61 15.12 4.80 19.76
N LEU A 62 14.80 3.60 19.28
CA LEU A 62 13.41 3.10 19.21
C LEU A 62 13.07 2.28 20.46
N GLN A 63 11.80 1.91 20.61
CA GLN A 63 11.35 1.08 21.75
C GLN A 63 11.99 -0.31 21.81
N LYS A 64 12.52 -0.80 20.67
CA LYS A 64 13.19 -2.09 20.54
C LYS A 64 14.45 -1.92 19.71
N ASP A 65 15.47 -2.69 20.05
CA ASP A 65 16.69 -2.79 19.27
C ASP A 65 16.39 -3.25 17.83
N ALA A 66 17.10 -2.66 16.89
CA ALA A 66 17.09 -3.05 15.48
C ALA A 66 18.05 -4.22 15.25
N PHE A 67 17.80 -4.97 14.16
CA PHE A 67 18.59 -6.13 13.76
C PHE A 67 19.47 -5.83 12.56
N LEU A 68 20.77 -6.08 12.68
CA LEU A 68 21.77 -5.96 11.61
C LEU A 68 22.40 -7.32 11.32
N TYR A 69 22.31 -7.80 10.08
CA TYR A 69 22.96 -9.05 9.65
C TYR A 69 24.41 -8.82 9.21
N SER A 70 25.26 -9.85 9.30
CA SER A 70 26.66 -9.78 8.85
C SER A 70 26.80 -9.39 7.38
N GLY A 71 25.95 -9.96 6.52
CA GLY A 71 25.91 -9.64 5.10
C GLY A 71 25.43 -8.21 4.78
N ASP A 72 24.81 -7.53 5.74
CA ASP A 72 24.35 -6.13 5.66
C ASP A 72 25.37 -5.15 6.27
N TYR A 73 26.58 -5.64 6.63
CA TYR A 73 27.68 -4.84 7.16
C TYR A 73 28.87 -4.76 6.18
N THR A 74 29.71 -3.72 6.33
CA THR A 74 30.59 -3.07 5.33
C THR A 74 31.60 -3.93 4.55
N THR A 75 31.69 -5.23 4.80
CA THR A 75 32.71 -6.11 4.21
C THR A 75 32.31 -6.72 2.85
N ASN A 76 31.02 -6.73 2.49
CA ASN A 76 30.48 -7.36 1.27
C ASN A 76 30.04 -6.37 0.16
N LEU A 77 30.84 -5.32 -0.05
CA LEU A 77 30.58 -4.22 -0.98
C LEU A 77 30.34 -4.61 -2.46
N GLY A 78 30.99 -5.67 -2.94
CA GLY A 78 30.91 -6.11 -4.34
C GLY A 78 29.59 -6.80 -4.70
N ASP A 79 29.03 -7.55 -3.75
CA ASP A 79 27.81 -8.35 -3.96
C ASP A 79 26.55 -7.55 -3.66
N TYR A 80 26.59 -6.59 -2.73
CA TYR A 80 25.47 -5.68 -2.45
C TYR A 80 25.13 -4.80 -3.67
N ALA A 81 26.18 -4.25 -4.30
CA ALA A 81 26.11 -3.52 -5.56
C ALA A 81 25.39 -4.31 -6.67
N ARG A 82 25.81 -5.57 -6.91
CA ARG A 82 25.15 -6.46 -7.88
C ARG A 82 23.72 -6.79 -7.48
N THR A 83 23.44 -6.93 -6.18
CA THR A 83 22.10 -7.22 -5.65
C THR A 83 21.16 -6.03 -5.83
N MET A 84 21.60 -4.79 -5.61
CA MET A 84 20.81 -3.59 -5.90
C MET A 84 20.55 -3.38 -7.39
N LEU A 85 21.55 -3.68 -8.22
CA LEU A 85 21.35 -3.76 -9.67
C LEU A 85 20.44 -4.93 -10.05
N ALA A 86 20.30 -5.96 -9.19
CA ALA A 86 19.51 -7.14 -9.42
C ALA A 86 18.05 -7.07 -8.98
N GLY A 87 17.82 -6.55 -7.79
CA GLY A 87 16.55 -6.20 -7.20
C GLY A 87 16.43 -4.68 -7.15
N GLY A 88 16.40 -4.03 -8.31
CA GLY A 88 15.97 -2.63 -8.39
C GLY A 88 14.48 -2.54 -8.08
N ASP A 89 14.14 -2.62 -6.79
CA ASP A 89 12.91 -2.24 -6.11
C ASP A 89 13.02 -2.68 -4.63
N ASP A 90 12.81 -1.74 -3.70
CA ASP A 90 12.91 -1.87 -2.23
C ASP A 90 11.98 -2.90 -1.55
N ASP A 91 11.41 -3.89 -2.25
CA ASP A 91 10.56 -4.92 -1.63
C ASP A 91 10.62 -6.25 -2.38
N ALA A 92 11.81 -6.85 -2.45
CA ALA A 92 12.00 -8.22 -2.93
C ALA A 92 12.34 -9.16 -1.77
N ASP A 93 11.33 -9.73 -1.13
CA ASP A 93 11.46 -10.96 -0.33
C ASP A 93 10.32 -11.94 -0.63
N ALA A 94 9.72 -11.87 -1.82
CA ALA A 94 8.72 -12.85 -2.24
C ALA A 94 9.26 -13.93 -3.19
N ASP A 95 10.38 -13.71 -3.90
CA ASP A 95 10.94 -14.70 -4.84
C ASP A 95 12.47 -14.60 -4.93
N VAL A 96 13.18 -14.65 -3.80
CA VAL A 96 14.62 -14.97 -3.82
C VAL A 96 14.73 -16.47 -3.62
N ASP A 97 15.35 -17.16 -4.57
CA ASP A 97 15.61 -18.60 -4.50
C ASP A 97 16.34 -18.93 -3.17
N PRO A 98 15.81 -19.86 -2.34
CA PRO A 98 16.46 -20.27 -1.09
C PRO A 98 17.95 -20.61 -1.26
N ASP A 99 18.34 -21.15 -2.42
CA ASP A 99 19.74 -21.51 -2.72
C ASP A 99 20.66 -20.28 -2.91
N GLU A 100 20.15 -19.15 -3.42
CA GLU A 100 20.93 -17.90 -3.49
C GLU A 100 21.10 -17.22 -2.12
N MET A 101 20.13 -17.40 -1.21
CA MET A 101 20.22 -16.90 0.15
C MET A 101 21.20 -17.72 1.01
N GLN A 102 21.35 -19.01 0.70
CA GLN A 102 22.29 -19.93 1.36
C GLN A 102 23.75 -19.64 0.96
N ALA A 103 24.01 -19.34 -0.32
CA ALA A 103 25.34 -18.96 -0.81
C ALA A 103 25.89 -17.63 -0.20
N ARG A 104 24.99 -16.73 0.21
CA ARG A 104 25.34 -15.47 0.92
C ARG A 104 25.83 -15.69 2.36
N HIS A 105 25.41 -16.77 3.02
CA HIS A 105 25.79 -17.09 4.39
C HIS A 105 27.15 -17.78 4.50
N GLU A 106 27.62 -18.45 3.44
CA GLU A 106 28.86 -19.23 3.49
C GLU A 106 30.14 -18.40 3.25
N SER A 107 30.02 -17.17 2.74
CA SER A 107 31.16 -16.30 2.38
C SER A 107 31.31 -15.02 3.22
N ALA A 108 30.41 -14.76 4.16
CA ALA A 108 30.48 -13.57 5.01
C ALA A 108 31.44 -13.81 6.20
N THR A 109 32.30 -12.84 6.49
CA THR A 109 33.11 -12.83 7.72
C THR A 109 32.18 -12.93 8.94
N PRO A 110 32.49 -13.77 9.94
CA PRO A 110 31.63 -13.93 11.11
C PRO A 110 31.34 -12.60 11.81
N ILE A 111 30.09 -12.38 12.22
CA ILE A 111 29.63 -11.10 12.80
C ILE A 111 30.47 -10.64 14.00
N GLU A 112 30.94 -11.58 14.82
CA GLU A 112 31.78 -11.33 16.00
C GLU A 112 33.17 -10.77 15.68
N GLN A 113 33.64 -10.92 14.44
CA GLN A 113 34.88 -10.31 13.97
C GLN A 113 34.64 -8.90 13.39
N LEU A 114 33.39 -8.58 13.07
CA LEU A 114 33.00 -7.33 12.41
C LEU A 114 32.48 -6.29 13.40
N LEU A 115 31.77 -6.72 14.43
CA LEU A 115 31.09 -5.86 15.38
C LEU A 115 31.40 -6.26 16.83
N SER A 116 31.54 -5.24 17.69
CA SER A 116 31.72 -5.40 19.13
C SER A 116 30.63 -4.66 19.90
N ARG A 117 30.28 -5.16 21.09
CA ARG A 117 29.33 -4.48 21.99
C ARG A 117 29.83 -3.07 22.35
N GLY A 118 28.95 -2.09 22.28
CA GLY A 118 29.25 -0.67 22.52
C GLY A 118 29.79 0.07 21.29
N GLN A 119 30.05 -0.62 20.17
CA GLN A 119 30.49 0.01 18.94
C GLN A 119 29.40 0.90 18.35
N HIS A 120 29.78 2.10 17.92
CA HIS A 120 28.89 2.99 17.17
C HIS A 120 28.85 2.58 15.70
N VAL A 121 27.65 2.51 15.12
CA VAL A 121 27.45 2.13 13.72
C VAL A 121 26.55 3.14 13.02
N LEU A 122 26.85 3.42 11.76
CA LEU A 122 26.03 4.22 10.87
C LEU A 122 25.13 3.28 10.06
N VAL A 123 23.82 3.41 10.23
CA VAL A 123 22.85 2.43 9.70
C VAL A 123 21.61 3.11 9.13
N GLN A 124 21.02 2.51 8.10
CA GLN A 124 19.73 2.90 7.53
C GLN A 124 18.69 1.82 7.80
N VAL A 125 17.46 2.25 8.06
CA VAL A 125 16.33 1.33 8.22
C VAL A 125 15.91 0.80 6.85
N ALA A 126 16.07 -0.50 6.65
CA ALA A 126 15.65 -1.21 5.44
C ALA A 126 14.20 -1.70 5.55
N LYS A 127 13.78 -2.18 6.74
CA LYS A 127 12.41 -2.62 6.99
C LYS A 127 11.95 -2.19 8.39
N GLU A 128 10.68 -1.84 8.52
CA GLU A 128 10.10 -1.48 9.82
C GLU A 128 9.96 -2.68 10.76
N SER A 129 9.73 -2.38 12.03
CA SER A 129 9.38 -3.40 13.03
C SER A 129 8.03 -4.04 12.71
N LEU A 130 8.02 -5.36 12.55
CA LEU A 130 6.81 -6.16 12.39
C LEU A 130 6.50 -6.93 13.69
N GLY A 131 5.44 -6.50 14.37
CA GLY A 131 4.94 -7.14 15.58
C GLY A 131 5.96 -7.15 16.72
N THR A 132 6.43 -8.35 17.08
CA THR A 132 7.40 -8.52 18.18
C THR A 132 8.84 -8.21 17.78
N LYS A 133 9.18 -8.26 16.48
CA LYS A 133 10.52 -8.03 15.96
C LYS A 133 10.77 -6.52 15.76
N GLY A 134 11.88 -6.00 16.29
CA GLY A 134 12.46 -4.70 15.93
C GLY A 134 12.80 -4.56 14.44
N ALA A 135 13.13 -3.34 14.03
CA ALA A 135 13.37 -2.99 12.62
C ALA A 135 14.62 -3.69 12.05
N ARG A 136 14.64 -3.94 10.73
CA ARG A 136 15.84 -4.42 10.02
C ARG A 136 16.63 -3.22 9.51
N ILE A 137 17.93 -3.22 9.78
CA ILE A 137 18.85 -2.14 9.40
C ILE A 137 20.02 -2.67 8.56
N THR A 138 20.64 -1.78 7.79
CA THR A 138 21.81 -2.07 6.95
C THR A 138 22.84 -0.95 7.06
N SER A 139 24.14 -1.25 6.91
CA SER A 139 25.18 -0.22 6.81
C SER A 139 25.45 0.23 5.37
N PHE A 140 24.82 -0.42 4.38
CA PHE A 140 24.82 0.02 3.00
C PHE A 140 23.74 1.08 2.80
N LEU A 141 24.16 2.34 2.82
CA LEU A 141 23.24 3.45 2.73
C LEU A 141 22.88 3.72 1.27
N SER A 142 21.63 4.06 1.03
CA SER A 142 21.15 4.51 -0.27
C SER A 142 20.32 5.78 -0.14
N PHE A 143 20.60 6.75 -1.01
CA PHE A 143 19.93 8.04 -1.02
C PHE A 143 19.29 8.26 -2.40
N PRO A 144 17.97 8.06 -2.50
CA PRO A 144 17.25 8.29 -3.75
C PRO A 144 17.10 9.79 -4.03
N GLY A 145 17.78 10.25 -5.07
CA GLY A 145 17.46 11.49 -5.79
C GLY A 145 16.35 11.25 -6.80
N ARG A 146 16.10 12.21 -7.67
CA ARG A 146 15.03 12.12 -8.66
C ARG A 146 15.36 11.17 -9.81
N TYR A 147 16.58 11.29 -10.33
CA TYR A 147 17.13 10.56 -11.47
C TYR A 147 18.20 9.57 -11.04
N LEU A 148 18.88 9.83 -9.92
CA LEU A 148 19.99 9.04 -9.43
C LEU A 148 19.70 8.47 -8.05
N VAL A 149 20.31 7.33 -7.71
CA VAL A 149 20.43 6.84 -6.33
C VAL A 149 21.89 6.86 -5.97
N TYR A 150 22.26 7.60 -4.92
CA TYR A 150 23.63 7.67 -4.43
C TYR A 150 23.87 6.63 -3.33
N MET A 151 24.99 5.92 -3.43
CA MET A 151 25.41 4.89 -2.48
C MET A 151 26.85 5.19 -2.05
N PRO A 152 27.07 5.85 -0.90
CA PRO A 152 28.40 6.27 -0.47
C PRO A 152 29.41 5.12 -0.36
N GLN A 153 28.92 3.95 0.03
CA GLN A 153 29.75 2.76 0.22
C GLN A 153 30.12 2.11 -1.12
N ALA A 154 29.25 2.16 -2.15
CA ALA A 154 29.49 1.48 -3.42
C ALA A 154 30.61 2.13 -4.25
N ARG A 155 31.08 1.43 -5.30
CA ARG A 155 32.16 1.93 -6.19
C ARG A 155 31.81 1.95 -7.67
N HIS A 156 30.58 1.59 -8.03
CA HIS A 156 30.20 1.40 -9.42
C HIS A 156 29.04 2.33 -9.80
N VAL A 157 28.99 2.66 -11.08
CA VAL A 157 27.85 3.33 -11.71
C VAL A 157 27.03 2.27 -12.43
N GLY A 158 25.75 2.17 -12.10
CA GLY A 158 24.81 1.27 -12.73
C GLY A 158 23.61 2.00 -13.34
N VAL A 159 22.85 1.28 -14.16
CA VAL A 159 21.62 1.78 -14.78
C VAL A 159 20.50 0.79 -14.48
N SER A 160 19.33 1.30 -14.13
CA SER A 160 18.11 0.53 -13.86
C SER A 160 17.87 -0.51 -14.95
N ARG A 161 17.51 -1.73 -14.55
CA ARG A 161 17.16 -2.83 -15.47
C ARG A 161 15.92 -2.56 -16.32
N ARG A 162 15.09 -1.61 -15.92
CA ARG A 162 13.88 -1.21 -16.65
C ARG A 162 14.17 -0.42 -17.92
N ILE A 163 15.39 0.11 -18.07
CA ILE A 163 15.84 0.73 -19.32
C ILE A 163 16.39 -0.40 -20.19
N HIS A 164 15.60 -0.81 -21.18
CA HIS A 164 15.88 -1.98 -22.02
C HIS A 164 16.81 -1.66 -23.20
N GLU A 165 16.81 -0.43 -23.68
CA GLU A 165 17.61 -0.01 -24.82
C GLU A 165 19.08 0.17 -24.41
N GLU A 166 19.99 -0.69 -24.91
CA GLU A 166 21.40 -0.65 -24.50
C GLU A 166 22.09 0.66 -24.91
N ALA A 167 21.74 1.22 -26.07
CA ALA A 167 22.26 2.51 -26.52
C ALA A 167 21.95 3.64 -25.52
N GLU A 168 20.73 3.65 -24.99
CA GLU A 168 20.31 4.62 -23.97
C GLU A 168 21.03 4.39 -22.65
N ARG A 169 21.22 3.12 -22.23
CA ARG A 169 21.98 2.81 -21.01
C ARG A 169 23.42 3.31 -21.11
N ASP A 170 24.08 3.12 -22.25
CA ASP A 170 25.43 3.59 -22.47
C ASP A 170 25.51 5.12 -22.50
N ARG A 171 24.54 5.78 -23.15
CA ARG A 171 24.42 7.25 -23.13
C ARG A 171 24.30 7.78 -21.71
N LEU A 172 23.39 7.21 -20.90
CA LEU A 172 23.17 7.64 -19.51
C LEU A 172 24.39 7.39 -18.62
N ARG A 173 25.08 6.24 -18.78
CA ARG A 173 26.35 5.96 -18.09
C ARG A 173 27.41 6.99 -18.46
N ALA A 174 27.54 7.33 -19.74
CA ALA A 174 28.52 8.29 -20.23
C ALA A 174 28.23 9.70 -19.68
N ALA A 175 26.98 10.15 -19.74
CA ALA A 175 26.55 11.45 -19.21
C ALA A 175 26.86 11.58 -17.71
N LEU A 176 26.57 10.55 -16.91
CA LEU A 176 26.87 10.58 -15.48
C LEU A 176 28.38 10.56 -15.19
N ARG A 177 29.17 9.81 -15.97
CA ARG A 177 30.64 9.74 -15.82
C ARG A 177 31.35 11.02 -16.27
N ALA A 178 30.72 11.85 -17.10
CA ALA A 178 31.25 13.15 -17.48
C ALA A 178 31.24 14.16 -16.31
N LEU A 179 30.42 13.92 -15.29
CA LEU A 179 30.30 14.78 -14.11
C LEU A 179 31.37 14.48 -13.05
N ALA A 180 31.67 15.49 -12.23
CA ALA A 180 32.49 15.33 -11.03
C ALA A 180 31.66 14.65 -9.92
N LEU A 181 31.86 13.34 -9.74
CA LEU A 181 31.12 12.55 -8.77
C LEU A 181 31.83 12.51 -7.39
N PRO A 182 31.07 12.59 -6.28
CA PRO A 182 31.63 12.32 -4.95
C PRO A 182 32.05 10.85 -4.82
N PRO A 183 32.91 10.50 -3.85
CA PRO A 183 33.28 9.11 -3.57
C PRO A 183 32.02 8.27 -3.30
N GLY A 184 31.85 7.19 -4.05
CA GLY A 184 30.67 6.32 -3.93
C GLY A 184 30.25 5.75 -5.28
N GLY A 185 29.10 5.06 -5.27
CA GLY A 185 28.45 4.55 -6.45
C GLY A 185 27.12 5.26 -6.72
N PHE A 186 26.64 5.11 -7.94
CA PHE A 186 25.38 5.71 -8.38
C PHE A 186 24.57 4.72 -9.20
N ILE A 187 23.25 4.74 -9.06
CA ILE A 187 22.32 4.01 -9.94
C ILE A 187 21.44 5.02 -10.66
N VAL A 188 21.45 4.96 -11.99
CA VAL A 188 20.53 5.74 -12.83
C VAL A 188 19.14 5.10 -12.78
N ARG A 189 18.14 5.85 -12.30
CA ARG A 189 16.73 5.44 -12.16
C ARG A 189 16.02 5.46 -13.52
N THR A 190 14.87 4.80 -13.62
CA THR A 190 14.05 4.79 -14.85
C THR A 190 13.60 6.19 -15.28
N ASN A 191 13.31 7.09 -14.33
CA ASN A 191 12.92 8.47 -14.63
C ASN A 191 14.02 9.29 -15.34
N ALA A 192 15.24 8.79 -15.41
CA ALA A 192 16.37 9.44 -16.08
C ALA A 192 16.41 9.23 -17.60
N GLU A 193 15.55 8.36 -18.14
CA GLU A 193 15.48 8.10 -19.58
C GLU A 193 15.25 9.41 -20.36
N GLY A 194 16.05 9.63 -21.41
CA GLY A 194 16.04 10.86 -22.19
C GLY A 194 16.60 12.11 -21.49
N LYS A 195 17.08 12.02 -20.24
CA LYS A 195 17.70 13.14 -19.52
C LYS A 195 19.20 13.28 -19.80
N GLY A 196 19.75 14.44 -19.49
CA GLY A 196 21.13 14.81 -19.79
C GLY A 196 21.96 15.13 -18.54
N GLU A 197 23.15 15.66 -18.78
CA GLU A 197 24.15 15.96 -17.73
C GLU A 197 23.66 17.02 -16.74
N ALA A 198 22.87 18.00 -17.20
CA ALA A 198 22.37 19.08 -16.35
C ALA A 198 21.45 18.57 -15.24
N GLU A 199 20.53 17.65 -15.57
CA GLU A 199 19.66 17.04 -14.57
C GLU A 199 20.42 16.15 -13.60
N PHE A 200 21.44 15.43 -14.07
CA PHE A 200 22.28 14.60 -13.21
C PHE A 200 23.16 15.43 -12.28
N ALA A 201 23.67 16.58 -12.74
CA ALA A 201 24.48 17.47 -11.92
C ALA A 201 23.69 17.98 -10.70
N ALA A 202 22.43 18.36 -10.88
CA ALA A 202 21.56 18.80 -9.79
C ALA A 202 21.36 17.70 -8.73
N ASP A 203 21.09 16.46 -9.18
CA ASP A 203 20.94 15.31 -8.29
C ASP A 203 22.25 14.99 -7.55
N VAL A 204 23.39 15.00 -8.24
CA VAL A 204 24.71 14.75 -7.63
C VAL A 204 25.02 15.80 -6.56
N GLU A 205 24.74 17.08 -6.82
CA GLU A 205 24.95 18.15 -5.85
C GLU A 205 24.05 18.00 -4.63
N PHE A 206 22.76 17.72 -4.83
CA PHE A 206 21.80 17.49 -3.75
C PHE A 206 22.22 16.31 -2.87
N LEU A 207 22.50 15.16 -3.48
CA LEU A 207 22.87 13.93 -2.77
C LEU A 207 24.23 14.05 -2.07
N GLY A 208 25.20 14.72 -2.70
CA GLY A 208 26.50 15.00 -2.09
C GLY A 208 26.40 15.89 -0.86
N ARG A 209 25.58 16.96 -0.91
CA ARG A 209 25.31 17.82 0.24
C ARG A 209 24.60 17.08 1.37
N LEU A 210 23.59 16.27 1.04
CA LEU A 210 22.88 15.44 2.02
C LEU A 210 23.86 14.51 2.75
N TRP A 211 24.73 13.82 2.01
CA TRP A 211 25.71 12.92 2.59
C TRP A 211 26.72 13.64 3.50
N ALA A 212 27.26 14.78 3.06
CA ALA A 212 28.17 15.57 3.87
C ALA A 212 27.53 16.02 5.20
N GLN A 213 26.24 16.38 5.18
CA GLN A 213 25.49 16.72 6.40
C GLN A 213 25.32 15.52 7.34
N ILE A 214 25.01 14.33 6.80
CA ILE A 214 24.89 13.09 7.59
C ILE A 214 26.23 12.75 8.25
N GLN A 215 27.33 12.84 7.51
CA GLN A 215 28.67 12.60 8.06
C GLN A 215 29.02 13.58 9.18
N ALA A 216 28.77 14.87 8.98
CA ALA A 216 29.02 15.88 10.01
C ALA A 216 28.19 15.63 11.27
N ARG A 217 26.91 15.24 11.12
CA ARG A 217 26.04 14.89 12.26
C ARG A 217 26.49 13.61 12.95
N PHE A 218 26.98 12.62 12.21
CA PHE A 218 27.50 11.39 12.80
C PHE A 218 28.66 11.68 13.76
N GLU A 219 29.58 12.58 13.42
CA GLU A 219 30.70 12.96 14.30
C GLU A 219 30.23 13.73 15.55
N GLN A 220 29.21 14.59 15.40
CA GLN A 220 28.78 15.50 16.47
C GLN A 220 27.74 14.91 17.43
N ALA A 221 26.86 14.01 16.95
CA ALA A 221 25.75 13.50 17.74
C ALA A 221 26.19 12.40 18.73
N ALA A 222 25.65 12.44 19.95
CA ALA A 222 25.74 11.32 20.89
C ALA A 222 24.81 10.19 20.42
N ALA A 223 25.27 8.95 20.49
CA ALA A 223 24.48 7.78 20.11
C ALA A 223 23.57 7.32 21.27
N PRO A 224 22.35 6.81 21.02
CA PRO A 224 21.70 6.70 19.70
C PRO A 224 21.12 8.04 19.22
N ALA A 225 21.19 8.32 17.91
CA ALA A 225 20.62 9.55 17.33
C ALA A 225 20.13 9.37 15.89
N VAL A 226 19.06 10.10 15.54
CA VAL A 226 18.60 10.24 14.16
C VAL A 226 19.49 11.24 13.44
N LEU A 227 20.09 10.83 12.33
CA LEU A 227 20.97 11.69 11.53
C LEU A 227 20.21 12.30 10.34
N HIS A 228 19.33 11.50 9.75
CA HIS A 228 18.46 11.88 8.64
C HIS A 228 17.15 11.11 8.73
N GLU A 229 16.03 11.84 8.62
CA GLU A 229 14.72 11.23 8.39
C GLU A 229 14.44 11.22 6.89
N GLU A 230 13.95 10.10 6.36
CA GLU A 230 13.44 10.04 4.99
C GLU A 230 12.35 11.12 4.80
N GLY A 231 12.37 11.76 3.63
CA GLY A 231 11.47 12.87 3.33
C GLY A 231 9.99 12.51 3.52
N ASP A 232 9.19 13.50 3.90
CA ASP A 232 7.75 13.34 4.07
C ASP A 232 7.05 12.96 2.76
N LEU A 233 5.76 12.62 2.82
CA LEU A 233 4.98 12.28 1.62
C LEU A 233 5.08 13.34 0.52
N VAL A 234 5.12 14.63 0.87
CA VAL A 234 5.24 15.73 -0.11
C VAL A 234 6.58 15.67 -0.82
N PHE A 235 7.68 15.48 -0.09
CA PHE A 235 9.01 15.32 -0.67
C PHE A 235 9.06 14.13 -1.65
N ARG A 236 8.53 12.96 -1.24
CA ARG A 236 8.52 11.75 -2.10
C ARG A 236 7.72 11.97 -3.39
N VAL A 237 6.57 12.64 -3.30
CA VAL A 237 5.75 13.01 -4.46
C VAL A 237 6.49 13.97 -5.38
N VAL A 238 7.15 15.01 -4.85
CA VAL A 238 7.91 15.96 -5.66
C VAL A 238 9.07 15.24 -6.36
N ARG A 239 9.79 14.38 -5.64
CA ARG A 239 10.89 13.57 -6.18
C ARG A 239 10.43 12.65 -7.31
N ASP A 240 9.36 11.90 -7.10
CA ASP A 240 9.00 10.77 -7.97
C ASP A 240 7.91 11.09 -9.02
N LEU A 241 7.06 12.10 -8.78
CA LEU A 241 5.89 12.40 -9.64
C LEU A 241 5.96 13.78 -10.31
N PHE A 242 6.57 14.79 -9.70
CA PHE A 242 6.46 16.17 -10.18
C PHE A 242 7.33 16.43 -11.41
N SER A 243 6.81 16.23 -12.61
CA SER A 243 7.53 16.33 -13.89
C SER A 243 7.04 17.52 -14.73
N PRO A 244 7.70 17.84 -15.87
CA PRO A 244 7.23 18.91 -16.77
C PRO A 244 5.81 18.69 -17.33
N GLU A 245 5.26 17.47 -17.24
CA GLU A 245 3.87 17.17 -17.60
C GLU A 245 2.86 17.64 -16.55
N ILE A 246 3.30 17.92 -15.33
CA ILE A 246 2.46 18.44 -14.25
C ILE A 246 2.37 19.96 -14.40
N ASP A 247 1.18 20.46 -14.69
CA ASP A 247 0.92 21.87 -14.92
C ASP A 247 0.89 22.66 -13.61
N GLU A 248 0.45 22.04 -12.51
CA GLU A 248 0.25 22.72 -11.24
C GLU A 248 0.47 21.80 -10.03
N LEU A 249 1.13 22.33 -9.01
CA LEU A 249 1.29 21.71 -7.70
C LEU A 249 0.67 22.63 -6.64
N VAL A 250 -0.47 22.21 -6.10
CA VAL A 250 -1.29 23.02 -5.19
C VAL A 250 -1.13 22.50 -3.77
N ILE A 251 -0.83 23.38 -2.80
CA ILE A 251 -0.69 23.04 -1.39
C ILE A 251 -1.58 23.96 -0.55
N ASP A 252 -2.33 23.42 0.41
CA ASP A 252 -3.31 24.17 1.22
C ASP A 252 -2.80 24.67 2.59
N SER A 253 -1.50 24.56 2.83
CA SER A 253 -0.85 25.01 4.07
C SER A 253 0.36 25.88 3.74
N GLU A 254 0.49 27.03 4.42
CA GLU A 254 1.64 27.93 4.25
C GLU A 254 2.96 27.26 4.61
N GLU A 255 2.99 26.50 5.71
CA GLU A 255 4.18 25.75 6.12
C GLU A 255 4.51 24.65 5.10
N GLY A 256 3.48 23.91 4.66
CA GLY A 256 3.62 22.88 3.63
C GLY A 256 4.12 23.45 2.31
N HIS A 257 3.59 24.60 1.88
CA HIS A 257 4.01 25.29 0.66
C HIS A 257 5.47 25.73 0.76
N ARG A 258 5.89 26.33 1.88
CA ARG A 258 7.29 26.75 2.08
C ARG A 258 8.26 25.56 2.00
N LYS A 259 7.92 24.44 2.66
CA LYS A 259 8.72 23.20 2.60
C LYS A 259 8.76 22.66 1.17
N CYS A 260 7.60 22.61 0.51
CA CYS A 260 7.45 22.11 -0.85
C CYS A 260 8.27 22.91 -1.87
N VAL A 261 8.23 24.24 -1.80
CA VAL A 261 9.06 25.11 -2.65
C VAL A 261 10.54 24.81 -2.45
N GLY A 262 11.00 24.63 -1.20
CA GLY A 262 12.38 24.22 -0.94
C GLY A 262 12.75 22.86 -1.57
N TYR A 263 11.82 21.91 -1.60
CA TYR A 263 12.02 20.63 -2.29
C TYR A 263 12.08 20.79 -3.81
N VAL A 264 11.20 21.61 -4.39
CA VAL A 264 11.19 21.86 -5.84
C VAL A 264 12.45 22.62 -6.27
N GLU A 265 12.87 23.64 -5.53
CA GLU A 265 14.11 24.37 -5.80
C GLU A 265 15.35 23.47 -5.71
N ALA A 266 15.36 22.51 -4.80
CA ALA A 266 16.47 21.57 -4.65
C ALA A 266 16.52 20.49 -5.75
N LEU A 267 15.36 20.02 -6.22
CA LEU A 267 15.28 18.85 -7.13
C LEU A 267 14.97 19.23 -8.59
N VAL A 268 14.09 20.20 -8.81
CA VAL A 268 13.63 20.60 -10.15
C VAL A 268 13.34 22.11 -10.23
N PRO A 269 14.37 22.98 -10.12
CA PRO A 269 14.20 24.43 -10.02
C PRO A 269 13.37 25.04 -11.17
N ALA A 270 13.45 24.46 -12.36
CA ALA A 270 12.72 24.91 -13.55
C ALA A 270 11.18 24.84 -13.44
N LEU A 271 10.65 24.16 -12.43
CA LEU A 271 9.21 24.00 -12.20
C LEU A 271 8.72 24.72 -10.92
N ALA A 272 9.58 25.52 -10.28
CA ALA A 272 9.26 26.19 -9.02
C ALA A 272 8.04 27.13 -9.12
N ASP A 273 7.83 27.75 -10.28
CA ASP A 273 6.70 28.64 -10.58
C ASP A 273 5.34 27.94 -10.63
N ARG A 274 5.32 26.61 -10.75
CA ARG A 274 4.10 25.79 -10.77
C ARG A 274 3.63 25.38 -9.37
N ALA A 275 4.46 25.56 -8.34
CA ALA A 275 4.08 25.35 -6.95
C ALA A 275 3.29 26.57 -6.44
N ARG A 276 2.06 26.33 -5.94
CA ARG A 276 1.14 27.39 -5.53
C ARG A 276 0.50 27.08 -4.18
N LEU A 277 0.35 28.12 -3.38
CA LEU A 277 -0.43 28.08 -2.15
C LEU A 277 -1.91 28.25 -2.49
N TYR A 278 -2.73 27.34 -2.01
CA TYR A 278 -4.18 27.44 -2.03
C TYR A 278 -4.65 28.21 -0.79
N ALA A 279 -5.31 29.35 -1.02
CA ALA A 279 -5.69 30.30 0.03
C ALA A 279 -7.21 30.41 0.25
N ASP A 280 -8.03 29.66 -0.50
CA ASP A 280 -9.47 29.72 -0.37
C ASP A 280 -9.95 29.03 0.91
N ARG A 281 -11.10 29.50 1.44
CA ARG A 281 -11.67 28.98 2.70
C ARG A 281 -12.22 27.57 2.57
N GLN A 282 -12.64 27.15 1.38
CA GLN A 282 -13.16 25.80 1.14
C GLN A 282 -11.99 24.81 1.16
N PRO A 283 -12.07 23.65 1.84
CA PRO A 283 -11.00 22.66 1.82
C PRO A 283 -10.57 22.29 0.40
N VAL A 284 -9.26 22.18 0.17
CA VAL A 284 -8.70 22.04 -1.19
C VAL A 284 -9.25 20.82 -1.94
N PHE A 285 -9.41 19.67 -1.26
CA PHE A 285 -9.97 18.47 -1.89
C PHE A 285 -11.46 18.61 -2.22
N GLU A 286 -12.21 19.40 -1.47
CA GLU A 286 -13.62 19.68 -1.77
C GLU A 286 -13.73 20.61 -2.98
N ALA A 287 -12.90 21.65 -3.04
CA ALA A 287 -12.90 22.61 -4.15
C ALA A 287 -12.55 21.94 -5.49
N PHE A 288 -11.62 21.00 -5.50
CA PHE A 288 -11.24 20.23 -6.69
C PHE A 288 -12.09 18.97 -6.94
N GLY A 289 -13.11 18.70 -6.11
CA GLY A 289 -13.99 17.53 -6.24
C GLY A 289 -13.33 16.18 -5.94
N ILE A 290 -12.14 16.20 -5.32
CA ILE A 290 -11.33 15.02 -4.99
C ILE A 290 -12.02 14.17 -3.92
N GLU A 291 -12.63 14.79 -2.91
CA GLU A 291 -13.28 14.06 -1.81
C GLU A 291 -14.41 13.15 -2.34
N LYS A 292 -15.19 13.65 -3.32
CA LYS A 292 -16.24 12.88 -4.00
C LYS A 292 -15.67 11.71 -4.79
N ASP A 293 -14.50 11.87 -5.38
CA ASP A 293 -13.86 10.81 -6.15
C ASP A 293 -13.25 9.73 -5.23
N ILE A 294 -12.71 10.12 -4.07
CA ILE A 294 -12.28 9.18 -3.03
C ILE A 294 -13.47 8.34 -2.56
N GLU A 295 -14.59 8.98 -2.23
CA GLU A 295 -15.79 8.27 -1.76
C GLU A 295 -16.33 7.28 -2.83
N LYS A 296 -16.33 7.70 -4.10
CA LYS A 296 -16.70 6.83 -5.23
C LYS A 296 -15.72 5.67 -5.42
N ALA A 297 -14.42 5.89 -5.19
CA ALA A 297 -13.39 4.87 -5.33
C ALA A 297 -13.50 3.75 -4.27
N LEU A 298 -14.18 3.99 -3.15
CA LEU A 298 -14.49 2.95 -2.16
C LEU A 298 -15.71 2.09 -2.53
N ARG A 299 -16.51 2.51 -3.52
CA ARG A 299 -17.72 1.80 -3.92
C ARG A 299 -17.37 0.56 -4.75
N ARG A 300 -18.14 -0.50 -4.56
CA ARG A 300 -18.07 -1.74 -5.38
C ARG A 300 -18.40 -1.48 -6.85
N ARG A 301 -19.39 -0.62 -7.14
CA ARG A 301 -19.86 -0.30 -8.51
C ARG A 301 -19.39 1.09 -8.95
N VAL A 302 -18.84 1.18 -10.15
CA VAL A 302 -18.36 2.41 -10.79
C VAL A 302 -19.06 2.61 -12.12
N TRP A 303 -19.72 3.76 -12.30
CA TRP A 303 -20.49 4.05 -13.52
C TRP A 303 -19.62 4.63 -14.62
N LEU A 304 -19.87 4.18 -15.85
CA LEU A 304 -19.32 4.73 -17.09
C LEU A 304 -20.21 5.88 -17.59
N LYS A 305 -19.66 6.78 -18.41
CA LYS A 305 -20.38 7.92 -19.00
C LYS A 305 -21.48 7.47 -19.96
N SER A 306 -21.30 6.34 -20.63
CA SER A 306 -22.32 5.71 -21.49
C SER A 306 -23.52 5.16 -20.72
N GLY A 307 -23.43 4.98 -19.40
CA GLY A 307 -24.48 4.36 -18.58
C GLY A 307 -24.27 2.87 -18.31
N GLY A 308 -23.19 2.29 -18.84
CA GLY A 308 -22.63 1.03 -18.34
C GLY A 308 -21.97 1.21 -16.97
N TYR A 309 -21.50 0.12 -16.38
CA TYR A 309 -20.77 0.18 -15.11
C TYR A 309 -19.78 -0.97 -14.99
N ILE A 310 -18.75 -0.77 -14.19
CA ILE A 310 -17.84 -1.83 -13.76
C ILE A 310 -18.09 -2.18 -12.29
N VAL A 311 -17.90 -3.45 -11.95
CA VAL A 311 -17.99 -3.99 -10.59
C VAL A 311 -16.61 -4.50 -10.21
N ILE A 312 -16.09 -4.05 -9.07
CA ILE A 312 -14.76 -4.42 -8.58
C ILE A 312 -14.91 -5.20 -7.28
N ASP A 313 -14.54 -6.47 -7.31
CA ASP A 313 -14.58 -7.39 -6.17
C ASP A 313 -13.19 -7.84 -5.76
N HIS A 314 -12.96 -7.80 -4.45
CA HIS A 314 -11.71 -8.26 -3.83
C HIS A 314 -11.94 -9.66 -3.26
N THR A 315 -11.11 -10.60 -3.68
CA THR A 315 -11.05 -11.94 -3.07
C THR A 315 -9.77 -12.08 -2.25
N GLU A 316 -9.53 -13.26 -1.68
CA GLU A 316 -8.29 -13.55 -0.96
C GLU A 316 -7.06 -13.54 -1.87
N ALA A 317 -7.17 -14.10 -3.08
CA ALA A 317 -6.03 -14.32 -3.98
C ALA A 317 -5.97 -13.33 -5.16
N LEU A 318 -7.12 -12.82 -5.62
CA LEU A 318 -7.21 -11.99 -6.82
C LEU A 318 -8.26 -10.89 -6.72
N VAL A 319 -8.18 -9.95 -7.66
CA VAL A 319 -9.21 -8.93 -7.88
C VAL A 319 -9.98 -9.27 -9.16
N SER A 320 -11.31 -9.27 -9.07
CA SER A 320 -12.20 -9.46 -10.22
C SER A 320 -12.84 -8.13 -10.60
N ILE A 321 -12.84 -7.83 -11.89
CA ILE A 321 -13.44 -6.61 -12.47
C ILE A 321 -14.41 -7.05 -13.56
N ASP A 322 -15.70 -6.78 -13.37
CA ASP A 322 -16.77 -7.18 -14.27
C ASP A 322 -17.39 -5.97 -14.98
N VAL A 323 -17.52 -6.02 -16.31
CA VAL A 323 -18.01 -4.92 -17.16
C VAL A 323 -19.46 -5.18 -17.60
N ASN A 324 -20.35 -4.22 -17.32
CA ASN A 324 -21.78 -4.34 -17.62
C ASN A 324 -22.27 -3.20 -18.51
N THR A 325 -23.21 -3.53 -19.41
CA THR A 325 -23.87 -2.57 -20.32
C THR A 325 -24.86 -1.63 -19.61
N GLY A 326 -25.40 -2.04 -18.46
CA GLY A 326 -26.31 -1.24 -17.65
C GLY A 326 -27.60 -0.86 -18.37
N LYS A 327 -27.97 0.43 -18.36
CA LYS A 327 -29.21 0.94 -18.99
C LYS A 327 -29.05 1.27 -20.48
N TYR A 328 -27.83 1.16 -21.03
CA TYR A 328 -27.55 1.55 -22.39
C TYR A 328 -27.83 0.40 -23.35
N VAL A 329 -28.96 0.47 -24.06
CA VAL A 329 -29.29 -0.43 -25.16
C VAL A 329 -29.18 0.39 -26.45
N GLY A 330 -28.14 0.12 -27.24
CA GLY A 330 -27.88 0.83 -28.50
C GLY A 330 -29.08 0.75 -29.46
N LYS A 331 -29.23 1.75 -30.34
CA LYS A 331 -30.42 1.84 -31.21
C LYS A 331 -30.35 1.00 -32.49
N ARG A 332 -29.16 0.58 -32.96
CA ARG A 332 -29.01 -0.03 -34.30
C ARG A 332 -27.96 -1.14 -34.46
N ASP A 333 -26.94 -1.24 -33.59
CA ASP A 333 -25.97 -2.34 -33.62
C ASP A 333 -25.51 -2.69 -32.19
N PHE A 334 -25.72 -3.94 -31.80
CA PHE A 334 -25.36 -4.44 -30.47
C PHE A 334 -23.85 -4.66 -30.35
N GLU A 335 -23.18 -5.17 -31.39
CA GLU A 335 -21.75 -5.49 -31.33
C GLU A 335 -20.90 -4.22 -31.23
N GLU A 336 -21.21 -3.19 -32.03
CA GLU A 336 -20.53 -1.90 -31.94
C GLU A 336 -20.77 -1.22 -30.59
N THR A 337 -21.97 -1.40 -30.03
CA THR A 337 -22.30 -0.88 -28.69
C THR A 337 -21.44 -1.55 -27.62
N VAL A 338 -21.29 -2.88 -27.69
CA VAL A 338 -20.43 -3.66 -26.78
C VAL A 338 -18.98 -3.21 -26.88
N LEU A 339 -18.43 -3.12 -28.10
CA LEU A 339 -17.05 -2.67 -28.31
C LEU A 339 -16.83 -1.28 -27.70
N LYS A 340 -17.75 -0.34 -27.93
CA LYS A 340 -17.66 1.01 -27.39
C LYS A 340 -17.66 1.04 -25.86
N ILE A 341 -18.50 0.22 -25.23
CA ILE A 341 -18.57 0.13 -23.76
C ILE A 341 -17.29 -0.51 -23.21
N ASN A 342 -16.77 -1.57 -23.83
CA ASN A 342 -15.51 -2.20 -23.42
C ASN A 342 -14.32 -1.24 -23.56
N LEU A 343 -14.23 -0.48 -24.66
CA LEU A 343 -13.18 0.54 -24.84
C LEU A 343 -13.27 1.68 -23.80
N GLU A 344 -14.48 2.09 -23.42
CA GLU A 344 -14.68 3.03 -22.32
C GLU A 344 -14.29 2.42 -20.96
N ALA A 345 -14.69 1.17 -20.74
CA ALA A 345 -14.36 0.42 -19.54
C ALA A 345 -12.85 0.27 -19.38
N VAL A 346 -12.08 0.02 -20.44
CA VAL A 346 -10.60 -0.02 -20.38
C VAL A 346 -10.02 1.22 -19.70
N GLY A 347 -10.47 2.41 -20.10
CA GLY A 347 -9.98 3.66 -19.52
C GLY A 347 -10.31 3.77 -18.02
N GLU A 348 -11.53 3.38 -17.64
CA GLU A 348 -11.96 3.43 -16.24
C GLU A 348 -11.31 2.33 -15.39
N VAL A 349 -11.12 1.12 -15.93
CA VAL A 349 -10.46 0.00 -15.27
C VAL A 349 -9.02 0.36 -14.93
N VAL A 350 -8.25 0.86 -15.90
CA VAL A 350 -6.86 1.29 -15.65
C VAL A 350 -6.81 2.43 -14.63
N ARG A 351 -7.73 3.39 -14.72
CA ARG A 351 -7.86 4.46 -13.72
C ARG A 351 -8.14 3.91 -12.32
N GLN A 352 -9.07 2.96 -12.17
CA GLN A 352 -9.42 2.37 -10.88
C GLN A 352 -8.30 1.49 -10.32
N ILE A 353 -7.58 0.75 -11.15
CA ILE A 353 -6.42 -0.05 -10.71
C ILE A 353 -5.33 0.87 -10.15
N ARG A 354 -5.04 2.00 -10.80
CA ARG A 354 -4.09 3.02 -10.32
C ARG A 354 -4.59 3.72 -9.05
N LEU A 355 -5.85 4.17 -9.06
CA LEU A 355 -6.45 4.94 -7.96
C LEU A 355 -6.59 4.11 -6.68
N ARG A 356 -7.04 2.87 -6.81
CA ARG A 356 -7.22 1.95 -5.66
C ARG A 356 -5.94 1.21 -5.29
N ASP A 357 -4.87 1.39 -6.05
CA ASP A 357 -3.63 0.61 -6.00
C ASP A 357 -3.85 -0.91 -5.96
N LEU A 358 -4.65 -1.41 -6.91
CA LEU A 358 -4.92 -2.85 -7.01
C LEU A 358 -3.64 -3.55 -7.49
N GLY A 359 -3.26 -4.64 -6.83
CA GLY A 359 -2.05 -5.38 -7.18
C GLY A 359 -2.16 -6.86 -6.83
N GLY A 360 -1.30 -7.66 -7.44
CA GLY A 360 -1.43 -9.11 -7.53
C GLY A 360 -2.11 -9.51 -8.84
N ILE A 361 -2.85 -10.61 -8.82
CA ILE A 361 -3.61 -11.12 -9.96
C ILE A 361 -4.90 -10.29 -10.09
N ILE A 362 -5.15 -9.78 -11.29
CA ILE A 362 -6.36 -9.04 -11.65
C ILE A 362 -6.97 -9.75 -12.86
N ILE A 363 -8.25 -10.10 -12.75
CA ILE A 363 -9.05 -10.68 -13.82
C ILE A 363 -10.09 -9.64 -14.24
N ILE A 364 -10.13 -9.32 -15.53
CA ILE A 364 -11.11 -8.39 -16.10
C ILE A 364 -12.03 -9.18 -17.04
N ASP A 365 -13.31 -9.21 -16.69
CA ASP A 365 -14.38 -9.81 -17.46
C ASP A 365 -15.06 -8.73 -18.32
N PHE A 366 -14.65 -8.66 -19.60
CA PHE A 366 -15.26 -7.75 -20.56
C PHE A 366 -16.54 -8.36 -21.11
N ILE A 367 -17.46 -7.51 -21.57
CA ILE A 367 -18.68 -7.99 -22.23
C ILE A 367 -18.29 -8.81 -23.47
N ASP A 368 -18.92 -9.97 -23.63
CA ASP A 368 -18.64 -10.93 -24.71
C ASP A 368 -18.58 -10.27 -26.10
N MET A 369 -17.54 -10.61 -26.85
CA MET A 369 -17.30 -10.12 -28.21
C MET A 369 -17.09 -11.31 -29.16
N GLU A 370 -18.00 -11.49 -30.14
CA GLU A 370 -17.91 -12.57 -31.12
C GLU A 370 -16.75 -12.38 -32.11
N ARG A 371 -16.46 -11.12 -32.47
CA ARG A 371 -15.43 -10.76 -33.45
C ARG A 371 -14.05 -10.68 -32.81
N GLU A 372 -13.10 -11.43 -33.37
CA GLU A 372 -11.68 -11.38 -32.96
C GLU A 372 -11.07 -9.97 -33.10
N GLU A 373 -11.46 -9.24 -34.13
CA GLU A 373 -11.05 -7.85 -34.34
C GLU A 373 -11.42 -6.94 -33.15
N HIS A 374 -12.61 -7.11 -32.57
CA HIS A 374 -13.06 -6.32 -31.41
C HIS A 374 -12.24 -6.68 -30.16
N ARG A 375 -11.97 -7.98 -29.94
CA ARG A 375 -11.10 -8.46 -28.86
C ARG A 375 -9.69 -7.87 -28.98
N GLU A 376 -9.12 -7.85 -30.18
CA GLU A 376 -7.80 -7.27 -30.41
C GLU A 376 -7.77 -5.75 -30.17
N GLN A 377 -8.82 -5.03 -30.59
CA GLN A 377 -8.93 -3.59 -30.33
C GLN A 377 -8.96 -3.27 -28.83
N VAL A 378 -9.76 -4.01 -28.05
CA VAL A 378 -9.82 -3.84 -26.59
C VAL A 378 -8.48 -4.16 -25.94
N TYR A 379 -7.82 -5.26 -26.34
CA TYR A 379 -6.50 -5.63 -25.84
C TYR A 379 -5.43 -4.56 -26.14
N ARG A 380 -5.40 -4.03 -27.38
CA ARG A 380 -4.48 -2.95 -27.76
C ARG A 380 -4.75 -1.67 -26.97
N ALA A 381 -6.02 -1.32 -26.77
CA ALA A 381 -6.40 -0.17 -25.93
C ALA A 381 -5.94 -0.35 -24.48
N LEU A 382 -6.11 -1.54 -23.92
CA LEU A 382 -5.69 -1.86 -22.56
C LEU A 382 -4.17 -1.76 -22.40
N ARG A 383 -3.39 -2.36 -23.31
CA ARG A 383 -1.92 -2.24 -23.28
C ARG A 383 -1.49 -0.78 -23.36
N LYS A 384 -2.10 0.01 -24.25
CA LYS A 384 -1.78 1.43 -24.41
C LYS A 384 -2.07 2.22 -23.13
N ALA A 385 -3.21 1.98 -22.48
CA ALA A 385 -3.59 2.67 -21.26
C ALA A 385 -2.67 2.32 -20.06
N LEU A 386 -2.12 1.11 -20.03
CA LEU A 386 -1.22 0.67 -18.95
C LEU A 386 0.22 1.17 -19.09
N VAL A 387 0.62 1.76 -20.23
CA VAL A 387 1.98 2.31 -20.42
C VAL A 387 2.30 3.38 -19.38
N ASP A 388 1.30 4.18 -19.00
CA ASP A 388 1.46 5.27 -18.03
C ASP A 388 1.39 4.78 -16.57
N ASP A 389 1.18 3.49 -16.31
CA ASP A 389 1.19 2.92 -14.96
C ASP A 389 2.64 2.73 -14.49
N LYS A 390 2.95 3.30 -13.32
CA LYS A 390 4.28 3.21 -12.73
C LYS A 390 4.58 1.82 -12.15
N ALA A 391 3.55 1.07 -11.78
CA ALA A 391 3.70 -0.29 -11.30
C ALA A 391 3.92 -1.25 -12.48
N ARG A 392 4.81 -2.23 -12.30
CA ARG A 392 5.06 -3.24 -13.34
C ARG A 392 3.80 -4.05 -13.58
N THR A 393 3.34 -4.06 -14.82
CA THR A 393 2.17 -4.85 -15.26
C THR A 393 2.59 -5.90 -16.28
N ASN A 394 1.99 -7.08 -16.20
CA ASN A 394 2.02 -8.09 -17.25
C ASN A 394 0.59 -8.44 -17.64
N VAL A 395 0.25 -8.38 -18.93
CA VAL A 395 -1.12 -8.56 -19.42
C VAL A 395 -1.13 -9.64 -20.50
N LEU A 396 -1.93 -10.67 -20.28
CA LEU A 396 -2.16 -11.74 -21.24
C LEU A 396 -3.25 -11.31 -22.24
N GLN A 397 -3.31 -11.99 -23.39
CA GLN A 397 -4.39 -11.77 -24.35
C GLN A 397 -5.75 -12.20 -23.76
N ILE A 398 -6.83 -11.68 -24.35
CA ILE A 398 -8.19 -12.08 -23.98
C ILE A 398 -8.34 -13.58 -24.25
N SER A 399 -8.72 -14.33 -23.22
CA SER A 399 -8.92 -15.78 -23.32
C SER A 399 -10.15 -16.12 -24.17
N GLU A 400 -10.30 -17.39 -24.51
CA GLU A 400 -11.51 -17.89 -25.18
C GLU A 400 -12.78 -17.69 -24.33
N LEU A 401 -12.63 -17.56 -23.01
CA LEU A 401 -13.71 -17.27 -22.06
C LEU A 401 -14.03 -15.77 -21.95
N GLY A 402 -13.40 -14.90 -22.75
CA GLY A 402 -13.64 -13.44 -22.69
C GLY A 402 -12.88 -12.70 -21.59
N LEU A 403 -12.11 -13.41 -20.77
CA LEU A 403 -11.38 -12.87 -19.62
C LEU A 403 -10.00 -12.34 -20.01
N VAL A 404 -9.61 -11.19 -19.46
CA VAL A 404 -8.22 -10.74 -19.43
C VAL A 404 -7.59 -11.06 -18.09
N GLU A 405 -6.48 -11.77 -18.15
CA GLU A 405 -5.63 -12.03 -17.00
C GLU A 405 -4.44 -11.09 -17.00
N MET A 406 -4.21 -10.40 -15.89
CA MET A 406 -3.04 -9.58 -15.71
C MET A 406 -2.47 -9.67 -14.30
N THR A 407 -1.17 -9.40 -14.18
CA THR A 407 -0.54 -9.18 -12.88
C THR A 407 -0.04 -7.74 -12.80
N ARG A 408 -0.22 -7.12 -11.63
CA ARG A 408 0.34 -5.81 -11.31
C ARG A 408 1.11 -5.89 -10.01
N LYS A 409 2.37 -5.45 -10.01
CA LYS A 409 3.20 -5.47 -8.80
C LYS A 409 2.54 -4.64 -7.69
N ARG A 410 2.49 -5.18 -6.47
CA ARG A 410 2.07 -4.44 -5.27
C ARG A 410 3.19 -3.50 -4.87
N VAL A 411 2.91 -2.20 -4.88
CA VAL A 411 3.87 -1.15 -4.49
C VAL A 411 3.49 -0.55 -3.14
N ARG A 412 2.20 -0.49 -2.82
CA ARG A 412 1.66 0.04 -1.57
C ARG A 412 0.44 -0.77 -1.14
N GLN A 413 -0.07 -0.44 0.04
CA GLN A 413 -1.35 -0.94 0.51
C GLN A 413 -2.48 -0.41 -0.38
N ASP A 414 -3.46 -1.26 -0.69
CA ASP A 414 -4.63 -0.85 -1.48
C ASP A 414 -5.47 0.20 -0.74
N LEU A 415 -6.19 1.02 -1.50
CA LEU A 415 -6.97 2.13 -0.97
C LEU A 415 -8.03 1.69 0.03
N ARG A 416 -8.64 0.52 -0.18
CA ARG A 416 -9.69 0.00 0.70
C ARG A 416 -9.09 -0.39 2.05
N ALA A 417 -7.95 -1.08 2.06
CA ALA A 417 -7.26 -1.44 3.28
C ALA A 417 -6.65 -0.21 4.01
N LEU A 418 -6.29 0.85 3.26
CA LEU A 418 -5.81 2.11 3.82
C LEU A 418 -6.91 2.90 4.55
N LEU A 419 -8.11 2.98 3.95
CA LEU A 419 -9.22 3.84 4.40
C LEU A 419 -10.32 3.10 5.17
N SER A 420 -10.34 1.77 5.17
CA SER A 420 -11.39 0.96 5.81
C SER A 420 -10.83 0.01 6.86
N ALA A 421 -11.68 -0.38 7.81
CA ALA A 421 -11.42 -1.49 8.71
C ALA A 421 -12.28 -2.70 8.33
N GLN A 422 -11.85 -3.91 8.70
CA GLN A 422 -12.66 -5.11 8.51
C GLN A 422 -13.96 -4.98 9.32
N CYS A 423 -15.08 -5.36 8.71
CA CYS A 423 -16.37 -5.33 9.40
C CYS A 423 -16.34 -6.30 10.61
N PRO A 424 -16.63 -5.84 11.84
CA PRO A 424 -16.58 -6.70 13.02
C PRO A 424 -17.64 -7.81 13.00
N THR A 425 -18.74 -7.59 12.28
CA THR A 425 -19.87 -8.52 12.21
C THR A 425 -19.66 -9.60 11.16
N CYS A 426 -19.51 -9.22 9.88
CA CYS A 426 -19.41 -10.19 8.78
C CYS A 426 -17.97 -10.64 8.50
N ARG A 427 -16.98 -10.00 9.14
CA ARG A 427 -15.54 -10.25 8.93
C ARG A 427 -15.12 -10.21 7.47
N GLY A 428 -15.81 -9.40 6.66
CA GLY A 428 -15.54 -9.22 5.24
C GLY A 428 -16.40 -10.04 4.29
N SER A 429 -17.26 -10.96 4.77
CA SER A 429 -18.14 -11.75 3.90
C SER A 429 -19.25 -10.93 3.21
N GLY A 430 -19.56 -9.74 3.74
CA GLY A 430 -20.64 -8.89 3.24
C GLY A 430 -22.05 -9.42 3.56
N VAL A 431 -22.15 -10.53 4.29
CA VAL A 431 -23.42 -11.15 4.69
C VAL A 431 -23.37 -11.56 6.16
N THR A 432 -24.52 -11.54 6.82
CA THR A 432 -24.70 -12.05 8.18
C THR A 432 -25.86 -13.02 8.19
N LYS A 433 -25.89 -13.95 9.15
CA LYS A 433 -27.01 -14.87 9.33
C LYS A 433 -28.32 -14.09 9.47
N ALA A 434 -29.37 -14.57 8.80
CA ALA A 434 -30.71 -14.00 8.91
C ALA A 434 -31.24 -14.17 10.35
N ASP A 435 -32.14 -13.27 10.77
CA ASP A 435 -32.68 -13.28 12.14
C ASP A 435 -33.39 -14.60 12.47
N ALA A 436 -34.16 -15.14 11.51
CA ALA A 436 -34.80 -16.45 11.64
C ALA A 436 -33.79 -17.60 11.82
N THR A 437 -32.65 -17.54 11.14
CA THR A 437 -31.57 -18.55 11.28
C THR A 437 -30.93 -18.47 12.66
N LEU A 438 -30.63 -17.26 13.13
CA LEU A 438 -30.07 -17.04 14.48
C LEU A 438 -31.06 -17.48 15.56
N ALA A 439 -32.34 -17.14 15.43
CA ALA A 439 -33.38 -17.57 16.36
C ALA A 439 -33.45 -19.11 16.45
N ALA A 440 -33.46 -19.80 15.31
CA ALA A 440 -33.46 -21.27 15.28
C ALA A 440 -32.18 -21.89 15.89
N GLU A 441 -31.01 -21.27 15.70
CA GLU A 441 -29.78 -21.67 16.38
C GLU A 441 -29.87 -21.48 17.91
N ILE A 442 -30.38 -20.34 18.36
CA ILE A 442 -30.60 -20.04 19.78
C ILE A 442 -31.55 -21.05 20.39
N TYR A 443 -32.67 -21.38 19.73
CA TYR A 443 -33.63 -22.37 20.23
C TYR A 443 -32.99 -23.74 20.43
N ARG A 444 -32.23 -24.22 19.44
CA ARG A 444 -31.48 -25.49 19.56
C ARG A 444 -30.42 -25.43 20.65
N ALA A 445 -29.72 -24.31 20.79
CA ALA A 445 -28.70 -24.12 21.82
C ALA A 445 -29.31 -24.08 23.23
N VAL A 446 -30.49 -23.47 23.40
CA VAL A 446 -31.26 -23.50 24.65
C VAL A 446 -31.64 -24.93 25.00
N GLN A 447 -32.21 -25.70 24.05
CA GLN A 447 -32.56 -27.10 24.26
C GLN A 447 -31.34 -27.93 24.68
N ALA A 448 -30.21 -27.77 23.97
CA ALA A 448 -28.97 -28.47 24.28
C ALA A 448 -28.44 -28.09 25.68
N LYS A 449 -28.52 -26.81 26.06
CA LYS A 449 -28.07 -26.33 27.37
C LYS A 449 -28.91 -26.91 28.50
N VAL A 450 -30.23 -27.00 28.32
CA VAL A 450 -31.14 -27.62 29.29
C VAL A 450 -30.89 -29.11 29.38
N ALA A 451 -30.71 -29.81 28.26
CA ALA A 451 -30.43 -31.25 28.26
C ALA A 451 -29.09 -31.59 28.95
N ALA A 452 -28.08 -30.72 28.82
CA ALA A 452 -26.78 -30.89 29.46
C ALA A 452 -26.78 -30.49 30.95
N ALA A 453 -27.66 -29.57 31.36
CA ALA A 453 -27.88 -29.25 32.77
C ALA A 453 -28.69 -30.40 33.40
N GLY A 454 -27.99 -31.44 33.90
CA GLY A 454 -28.64 -32.55 34.62
C GLY A 454 -29.50 -32.07 35.80
N GLU A 455 -30.24 -32.99 36.43
CA GLU A 455 -31.26 -32.70 37.45
C GLU A 455 -30.81 -31.76 38.59
N ALA A 456 -29.49 -31.68 38.88
CA ALA A 456 -28.89 -30.83 39.91
C ALA A 456 -28.85 -29.31 39.58
N GLN A 457 -29.00 -28.88 38.32
CA GLN A 457 -29.06 -27.46 37.91
C GLN A 457 -30.46 -27.07 37.41
N ASN A 458 -31.49 -27.49 38.15
CA ASN A 458 -32.91 -27.30 37.83
C ASN A 458 -33.41 -25.85 38.00
N GLY A 459 -32.70 -24.90 37.39
CA GLY A 459 -33.14 -23.52 37.32
C GLY A 459 -34.45 -23.40 36.55
N ARG A 460 -35.43 -22.66 37.10
CA ARG A 460 -36.74 -22.43 36.46
C ARG A 460 -36.70 -21.38 35.35
N GLU A 461 -35.62 -20.61 35.27
CA GLU A 461 -35.45 -19.53 34.30
C GLU A 461 -34.18 -19.72 33.47
N ILE A 462 -34.33 -19.55 32.16
CA ILE A 462 -33.24 -19.53 31.19
C ILE A 462 -33.12 -18.10 30.69
N LEU A 463 -31.96 -17.52 30.94
CA LEU A 463 -31.59 -16.21 30.45
C LEU A 463 -30.84 -16.34 29.14
N VAL A 464 -31.36 -15.71 28.10
CA VAL A 464 -30.76 -15.68 26.76
C VAL A 464 -30.36 -14.25 26.45
N ARG A 465 -29.06 -13.97 26.45
CA ARG A 465 -28.49 -12.67 26.09
C ARG A 465 -28.11 -12.67 24.62
N VAL A 466 -28.66 -11.74 23.87
CA VAL A 466 -28.50 -11.60 22.42
C VAL A 466 -28.30 -10.15 22.05
N HIS A 467 -27.95 -9.91 20.80
CA HIS A 467 -27.90 -8.56 20.24
C HIS A 467 -29.30 -7.91 20.21
N PRO A 468 -29.43 -6.59 20.38
CA PRO A 468 -30.72 -5.90 20.40
C PRO A 468 -31.61 -6.18 19.17
N ASP A 469 -31.01 -6.33 17.99
CA ASP A 469 -31.76 -6.64 16.77
C ASP A 469 -32.39 -8.04 16.80
N VAL A 470 -31.65 -9.02 17.31
CA VAL A 470 -32.13 -10.40 17.47
C VAL A 470 -33.17 -10.48 18.58
N ALA A 471 -33.00 -9.71 19.67
CA ALA A 471 -34.01 -9.60 20.72
C ALA A 471 -35.34 -9.07 20.16
N ARG A 472 -35.30 -8.00 19.34
CA ARG A 472 -36.51 -7.46 18.69
C ARG A 472 -37.20 -8.48 17.80
N TYR A 473 -36.44 -9.30 17.06
CA TYR A 473 -37.02 -10.39 16.28
C TYR A 473 -37.67 -11.46 17.17
N LEU A 474 -36.98 -11.92 18.22
CA LEU A 474 -37.47 -12.95 19.15
C LEU A 474 -38.72 -12.51 19.92
N GLU A 475 -38.83 -11.22 20.24
CA GLU A 475 -39.98 -10.63 20.95
C GLU A 475 -41.14 -10.27 20.01
N GLY A 476 -40.87 -10.13 18.70
CA GLY A 476 -41.86 -9.89 17.65
C GLY A 476 -42.19 -11.17 16.88
N ASP A 477 -41.68 -11.29 15.66
CA ASP A 477 -42.00 -12.40 14.73
C ASP A 477 -41.65 -13.79 15.30
N GLY A 478 -40.64 -13.88 16.17
CA GLY A 478 -40.21 -15.13 16.81
C GLY A 478 -40.97 -15.49 18.10
N GLN A 479 -41.93 -14.67 18.54
CA GLN A 479 -42.55 -14.79 19.86
C GLN A 479 -43.31 -16.12 20.04
N GLU A 480 -44.03 -16.58 19.01
CA GLU A 480 -44.79 -17.82 19.08
C GLU A 480 -43.89 -19.04 19.26
N ASP A 481 -42.78 -19.10 18.51
CA ASP A 481 -41.79 -20.17 18.62
C ASP A 481 -41.09 -20.15 19.98
N LEU A 482 -40.76 -18.96 20.51
CA LEU A 482 -40.16 -18.80 21.82
C LEU A 482 -41.10 -19.28 22.94
N ALA A 483 -42.39 -18.96 22.84
CA ALA A 483 -43.42 -19.42 23.78
C ALA A 483 -43.58 -20.95 23.72
N ARG A 484 -43.60 -21.52 22.52
CA ARG A 484 -43.64 -22.97 22.31
C ARG A 484 -42.41 -23.66 22.91
N LEU A 485 -41.23 -23.08 22.72
CA LEU A 485 -40.00 -23.58 23.31
C LEU A 485 -40.02 -23.53 24.84
N ALA A 486 -40.53 -22.44 25.43
CA ALA A 486 -40.69 -22.32 26.88
C ALA A 486 -41.60 -23.42 27.44
N GLN A 487 -42.71 -23.71 26.76
CA GLN A 487 -43.65 -24.76 27.13
C GLN A 487 -43.03 -26.16 27.00
N LEU A 488 -42.34 -26.45 25.89
CA LEU A 488 -41.68 -27.74 25.68
C LEU A 488 -40.62 -28.05 26.73
N LEU A 489 -39.93 -27.01 27.22
CA LEU A 489 -38.89 -27.15 28.23
C LEU A 489 -39.42 -27.05 29.67
N ASP A 490 -40.68 -26.66 29.88
CA ASP A 490 -41.25 -26.29 31.18
C ASP A 490 -40.38 -25.27 31.95
N ARG A 491 -39.88 -24.24 31.23
CA ARG A 491 -38.98 -23.22 31.78
C ARG A 491 -39.34 -21.83 31.27
N LYS A 492 -39.18 -20.82 32.13
CA LYS A 492 -39.32 -19.42 31.73
C LYS A 492 -38.10 -19.01 30.90
N LEU A 493 -38.32 -18.51 29.69
CA LEU A 493 -37.29 -17.90 28.85
C LEU A 493 -37.33 -16.38 29.01
N THR A 494 -36.20 -15.78 29.34
CA THR A 494 -36.04 -14.32 29.44
C THR A 494 -34.98 -13.87 28.46
N ILE A 495 -35.36 -12.99 27.53
CA ILE A 495 -34.44 -12.41 26.55
C ILE A 495 -33.81 -11.13 27.13
N GLN A 496 -32.50 -10.96 26.95
CA GLN A 496 -31.78 -9.75 27.34
C GLN A 496 -31.00 -9.17 26.14
N PRO A 497 -31.32 -7.93 25.70
CA PRO A 497 -30.62 -7.27 24.60
C PRO A 497 -29.29 -6.65 25.08
N ASN A 498 -28.29 -7.48 25.38
CA ASN A 498 -27.01 -7.01 25.93
C ASN A 498 -25.80 -7.79 25.40
N HIS A 499 -25.89 -8.34 24.19
CA HIS A 499 -24.74 -8.94 23.51
C HIS A 499 -24.21 -7.99 22.42
N ALA A 500 -22.89 -7.75 22.41
CA ALA A 500 -22.26 -6.81 21.48
C ALA A 500 -22.11 -7.38 20.06
N ASP A 501 -21.83 -8.68 19.94
CA ASP A 501 -21.77 -9.37 18.65
C ASP A 501 -23.19 -9.77 18.20
N ARG A 502 -23.55 -9.45 16.95
CA ARG A 502 -24.86 -9.74 16.38
C ARG A 502 -25.14 -11.24 16.30
N GLU A 503 -24.14 -12.03 15.92
CA GLU A 503 -24.29 -13.49 15.78
C GLU A 503 -23.93 -14.24 17.06
N GLY A 504 -23.41 -13.54 18.06
CA GLY A 504 -23.10 -14.10 19.37
C GLY A 504 -24.31 -14.09 20.31
N TYR A 505 -24.37 -15.09 21.18
CA TYR A 505 -25.38 -15.19 22.23
C TYR A 505 -24.83 -15.93 23.45
N GLU A 506 -25.36 -15.60 24.62
CA GLU A 506 -25.02 -16.26 25.88
C GLU A 506 -26.29 -16.86 26.52
N ILE A 507 -26.23 -18.13 26.91
CA ILE A 507 -27.35 -18.82 27.56
C ILE A 507 -26.93 -19.22 28.98
N ARG A 508 -27.66 -18.70 29.97
CA ARG A 508 -27.47 -19.03 31.39
C ARG A 508 -28.73 -19.65 31.96
N VAL A 509 -28.57 -20.81 32.61
CA VAL A 509 -29.64 -21.41 33.42
C VAL A 509 -29.52 -20.83 34.83
N ARG A 510 -30.56 -20.15 35.32
CA ARG A 510 -30.57 -19.56 36.66
C ARG A 510 -31.22 -20.52 37.65
N GLY A 511 -30.41 -21.11 38.53
CA GLY A 511 -30.87 -21.84 39.71
C GLY A 511 -31.61 -20.89 40.66
N GLY A 512 -32.77 -21.31 41.19
CA GLY A 512 -33.47 -20.53 42.20
C GLY A 512 -32.70 -20.57 43.52
N GLY A 513 -31.84 -19.60 43.77
CA GLY A 513 -31.12 -19.44 45.04
C GLY A 513 -30.04 -18.36 44.98
N GLN A 514 -30.38 -17.19 45.55
CA GLN A 514 -29.61 -15.94 45.72
C GLN A 514 -29.35 -15.08 44.48
#